data_AF-A0A0R0HK29-F1
#
_entry.id   AF-A0A0R0HK29-F1
#
_cell.length_a   1.000
_cell.length_b   1.000
_cell.length_c   1.000
_cell.angle_alpha   90.00
_cell.angle_beta   90.00
_cell.angle_gamma   90.00
#
_symmetry.space_group_name_H-M   'P 1'
#
loop_
_entity.id
_entity.type
_entity.pdbx_description
1 polymer ?
#
loop_
_entity_poly.entity_id
_entity_poly.type
_entity_poly.pdbx_seq_one_letter_code
_entity_poly.pdbx_strand_id
1 'polypeptide(L)'
;FKKTFPCTILQVLLYDAAVMVLIFPFDIFYFSSRYFFLRTLWRIVFPLQAISFADFFLANILTSMAKVFSDLERSVCRMVHRQVATIAWLEADSVCGSHSVAIPLVLVLPYLFRLNQCLRQYKDTGEKTTLLNALKYSTAVPMIFLSALKYHVFFLERWTNFYRPLWLLSGVVNSSYSFYWDVNRDWDLSGFTRIFKFNKPHLFSHMLHGRRWVSFVM
;
A
#
# COMPACT_ATOMS: atom_id res chain seq x y z
N PHE A 1 18.19 8.77 -32.21
CA PHE A 1 18.36 7.38 -31.73
C PHE A 1 19.56 7.14 -30.80
N LYS A 2 20.74 7.79 -30.95
CA LYS A 2 21.94 7.46 -30.16
C LYS A 2 22.01 8.05 -28.73
N LYS A 3 21.28 9.13 -28.41
CA LYS A 3 21.34 9.78 -27.07
C LYS A 3 20.43 9.16 -26.00
N THR A 4 19.47 8.33 -26.38
CA THR A 4 18.49 7.75 -25.44
C THR A 4 19.05 6.56 -24.66
N PHE A 5 19.92 5.76 -25.30
CA PHE A 5 20.51 4.55 -24.74
C PHE A 5 21.23 4.70 -23.39
N PRO A 6 22.14 5.68 -23.19
CA PRO A 6 22.91 5.73 -21.94
C PRO A 6 22.06 6.03 -20.70
N CYS A 7 21.00 6.83 -20.85
CA CYS A 7 20.13 7.18 -19.72
C CYS A 7 19.29 5.97 -19.26
N THR A 8 18.74 5.21 -20.20
CA THR A 8 17.95 4.01 -19.88
C THR A 8 18.80 2.91 -19.26
N ILE A 9 20.03 2.71 -19.77
CA ILE A 9 20.96 1.74 -19.21
C ILE A 9 21.30 2.06 -17.75
N LEU A 10 21.57 3.34 -17.44
CA LEU A 10 21.87 3.74 -16.06
C LEU A 10 20.70 3.45 -15.10
N GLN A 11 19.47 3.73 -15.51
CA GLN A 11 18.27 3.47 -14.70
C GLN A 11 18.08 1.97 -14.42
N VAL A 12 18.23 1.13 -15.46
CA VAL A 12 18.15 -0.33 -15.32
C VAL A 12 19.25 -0.83 -14.38
N LEU A 13 20.50 -0.41 -14.59
CA LEU A 13 21.62 -0.81 -13.74
C LEU A 13 21.42 -0.39 -12.28
N LEU A 14 20.82 0.77 -12.02
CA LEU A 14 20.52 1.22 -10.67
C LEU A 14 19.49 0.34 -9.97
N TYR A 15 18.40 -0.02 -10.67
CA TYR A 15 17.38 -0.90 -10.11
C TYR A 15 17.90 -2.32 -9.91
N ASP A 16 18.63 -2.85 -10.89
CA ASP A 16 19.25 -4.18 -10.79
C ASP A 16 20.27 -4.21 -9.64
N ALA A 17 21.12 -3.19 -9.51
CA ALA A 17 22.08 -3.10 -8.41
C ALA A 17 21.38 -3.03 -7.04
N ALA A 18 20.29 -2.27 -6.92
CA ALA A 18 19.52 -2.18 -5.68
C ALA A 18 18.91 -3.53 -5.29
N VAL A 19 18.31 -4.25 -6.25
CA VAL A 19 17.77 -5.60 -6.01
C VAL A 19 18.88 -6.58 -5.66
N MET A 20 19.99 -6.55 -6.39
CA MET A 20 21.15 -7.41 -6.14
C MET A 20 21.72 -7.21 -4.74
N VAL A 21 21.95 -5.96 -4.32
CA VAL A 21 22.41 -5.64 -2.96
C VAL A 21 21.41 -6.14 -1.92
N LEU A 22 20.10 -6.03 -2.17
CA LEU A 22 19.09 -6.48 -1.22
C LEU A 22 19.11 -8.01 -1.00
N ILE A 23 19.25 -8.80 -2.08
CA ILE A 23 19.21 -10.27 -2.02
C ILE A 23 20.57 -10.94 -1.78
N PHE A 24 21.66 -10.17 -1.84
CA PHE A 24 23.02 -10.73 -1.81
C PHE A 24 23.28 -11.55 -0.52
N PRO A 25 23.66 -12.84 -0.61
CA PRO A 25 23.66 -13.73 0.56
C PRO A 25 24.88 -13.55 1.48
N PHE A 26 25.90 -12.80 1.06
CA PHE A 26 27.13 -12.62 1.83
C PHE A 26 26.98 -11.51 2.88
N ASP A 27 27.81 -11.59 3.94
CA ASP A 27 27.86 -10.60 5.03
C ASP A 27 28.55 -9.29 4.62
N ILE A 28 28.05 -8.69 3.54
CA ILE A 28 28.52 -7.45 2.94
C ILE A 28 27.31 -6.54 2.82
N PHE A 29 27.43 -5.25 3.12
CA PHE A 29 26.31 -4.29 3.14
C PHE A 29 25.18 -4.63 4.15
N TYR A 30 25.48 -4.70 5.44
CA TYR A 30 24.47 -4.82 6.52
C TYR A 30 23.52 -6.02 6.37
N PHE A 31 24.09 -7.24 6.34
CA PHE A 31 23.34 -8.48 6.16
C PHE A 31 22.19 -8.67 7.14
N SER A 32 22.40 -8.40 8.43
CA SER A 32 21.36 -8.54 9.46
C SER A 32 20.09 -7.74 9.13
N SER A 33 20.25 -6.52 8.61
CA SER A 33 19.12 -5.66 8.24
C SER A 33 18.39 -6.18 7.00
N ARG A 34 19.13 -6.63 5.98
CA ARG A 34 18.56 -7.20 4.74
C ARG A 34 17.82 -8.50 5.01
N TYR A 35 18.42 -9.39 5.79
CA TYR A 35 17.79 -10.63 6.21
C TYR A 35 16.52 -10.36 7.04
N PHE A 36 16.57 -9.43 8.00
CA PHE A 36 15.40 -9.02 8.76
C PHE A 36 14.28 -8.48 7.86
N PHE A 37 14.61 -7.59 6.92
CA PHE A 37 13.66 -7.02 5.98
C PHE A 37 13.02 -8.10 5.08
N LEU A 38 13.83 -8.94 4.44
CA LEU A 38 13.35 -10.03 3.57
C LEU A 38 12.50 -11.05 4.34
N ARG A 39 12.90 -11.40 5.57
CA ARG A 39 12.11 -12.27 6.45
C ARG A 39 10.77 -11.63 6.82
N THR A 40 10.76 -10.34 7.10
CA THR A 40 9.52 -9.59 7.41
C THR A 40 8.60 -9.52 6.19
N LEU A 41 9.14 -9.27 4.99
CA LEU A 41 8.39 -9.35 3.74
C LEU A 41 7.75 -10.73 3.53
N TRP A 42 8.51 -11.80 3.76
CA TRP A 42 7.99 -13.16 3.65
C TRP A 42 6.82 -13.41 4.63
N ARG A 43 6.95 -12.94 5.88
CA ARG A 43 5.87 -13.05 6.89
C ARG A 43 4.64 -12.21 6.55
N ILE A 44 4.81 -11.10 5.83
CA ILE A 44 3.70 -10.27 5.33
C ILE A 44 2.92 -11.02 4.25
N VAL A 45 3.62 -11.63 3.28
CA VAL A 45 2.98 -12.38 2.19
C VAL A 45 2.27 -13.62 2.74
N PHE A 46 2.89 -14.30 3.70
CA PHE A 46 2.37 -15.52 4.33
C PHE A 46 2.22 -15.35 5.84
N PRO A 47 1.08 -14.78 6.32
CA PRO A 47 0.82 -14.54 7.74
C PRO A 47 0.44 -15.85 8.48
N LEU A 48 1.38 -16.79 8.55
CA LEU A 48 1.23 -18.10 9.19
C LEU A 48 1.46 -18.05 10.71
N GLN A 49 2.18 -17.03 11.18
CA GLN A 49 2.52 -16.80 12.58
C GLN A 49 1.75 -15.59 13.13
N ALA A 50 1.79 -15.40 14.45
CA ALA A 50 1.28 -14.18 15.07
C ALA A 50 1.96 -12.95 14.47
N ILE A 51 1.15 -11.92 14.18
CA ILE A 51 1.62 -10.69 13.55
C ILE A 51 2.42 -9.89 14.57
N SER A 52 3.69 -9.61 14.26
CA SER A 52 4.55 -8.76 15.08
C SER A 52 4.44 -7.30 14.68
N PHE A 53 4.88 -6.40 15.56
CA PHE A 53 4.93 -4.96 15.25
C PHE A 53 5.71 -4.67 13.97
N ALA A 54 6.82 -5.37 13.72
CA ALA A 54 7.61 -5.17 12.50
C ALA A 54 6.82 -5.51 11.22
N ASP A 55 6.07 -6.62 11.24
CA ASP A 55 5.21 -6.99 10.11
C ASP A 55 4.08 -5.97 9.92
N PHE A 56 3.51 -5.49 11.04
CA PHE A 56 2.54 -4.40 11.03
C PHE A 56 3.14 -3.10 10.49
N PHE A 57 4.30 -2.67 10.93
CA PHE A 57 4.87 -1.40 10.48
C PHE A 57 5.26 -1.45 9.00
N LEU A 58 5.96 -2.51 8.59
CA LEU A 58 6.45 -2.63 7.22
C LEU A 58 5.31 -2.74 6.21
N ALA A 59 4.26 -3.51 6.46
CA ALA A 59 3.17 -3.57 5.47
C ALA A 59 2.31 -2.29 5.41
N ASN A 60 2.29 -1.43 6.43
CA ASN A 60 1.72 -0.08 6.30
C ASN A 60 2.54 0.76 5.31
N ILE A 61 3.87 0.70 5.40
CA ILE A 61 4.76 1.35 4.44
C ILE A 61 4.49 0.81 3.02
N LEU A 62 4.36 -0.51 2.86
CA LEU A 62 4.05 -1.10 1.55
C LEU A 62 2.72 -0.59 0.98
N THR A 63 1.68 -0.45 1.80
CA THR A 63 0.40 0.13 1.33
C THR A 63 0.55 1.59 0.92
N SER A 64 1.33 2.40 1.64
CA SER A 64 1.61 3.79 1.26
C SER A 64 2.45 3.89 -0.02
N MET A 65 3.28 2.88 -0.30
CA MET A 65 4.10 2.79 -1.50
C MET A 65 3.42 2.09 -2.68
N ALA A 66 2.16 1.64 -2.56
CA ALA A 66 1.48 0.88 -3.62
C ALA A 66 1.51 1.60 -4.98
N LYS A 67 1.28 2.93 -4.99
CA LYS A 67 1.35 3.73 -6.22
C LYS A 67 2.77 3.81 -6.78
N VAL A 68 3.77 3.95 -5.92
CA VAL A 68 5.19 3.93 -6.30
C VAL A 68 5.55 2.59 -6.95
N PHE A 69 5.10 1.46 -6.39
CA PHE A 69 5.34 0.15 -7.00
C PHE A 69 4.67 0.01 -8.37
N SER A 70 3.45 0.54 -8.54
CA SER A 70 2.78 0.56 -9.84
C SER A 70 3.53 1.38 -10.89
N ASP A 71 4.11 2.51 -10.50
CA ASP A 71 4.86 3.36 -11.43
C ASP A 71 6.26 2.77 -11.69
N LEU A 72 6.85 2.07 -10.71
CA LEU A 72 8.07 1.28 -10.89
C LEU A 72 7.86 0.14 -11.89
N GLU A 73 6.76 -0.62 -11.77
CA GLU A 73 6.41 -1.70 -12.72
C GLU A 73 6.32 -1.17 -14.16
N ARG A 74 5.57 -0.07 -14.38
CA ARG A 74 5.48 0.56 -15.70
C ARG A 74 6.83 1.01 -16.23
N SER A 75 7.68 1.57 -15.35
CA SER A 75 9.01 2.03 -15.72
C SER A 75 9.90 0.86 -16.14
N VAL A 76 9.92 -0.21 -15.34
CA VAL A 76 10.68 -1.44 -15.63
C VAL A 76 10.19 -2.08 -16.93
N CYS A 77 8.88 -2.22 -17.14
CA CYS A 77 8.32 -2.77 -18.37
C CYS A 77 8.79 -1.97 -19.60
N ARG A 78 8.67 -0.64 -19.57
CA ARG A 78 9.11 0.22 -20.70
C ARG A 78 10.61 0.13 -20.95
N MET A 79 11.42 -0.04 -19.91
CA MET A 79 12.87 -0.24 -20.04
C MET A 79 13.20 -1.58 -20.71
N VAL A 80 12.59 -2.67 -20.26
CA VAL A 80 12.79 -4.02 -20.82
C VAL A 80 12.36 -4.07 -22.30
N HIS A 81 11.24 -3.45 -22.65
CA HIS A 81 10.73 -3.39 -24.02
C HIS A 81 11.39 -2.31 -24.89
N ARG A 82 12.40 -1.58 -24.39
CA ARG A 82 13.13 -0.52 -25.11
C ARG A 82 12.22 0.63 -25.62
N GLN A 83 11.16 0.94 -24.88
CA GLN A 83 10.15 1.96 -25.23
C GLN A 83 10.39 3.32 -24.55
N VAL A 84 11.58 3.53 -23.99
CA VAL A 84 11.91 4.75 -23.25
C VAL A 84 12.28 5.88 -24.21
N ALA A 85 11.57 7.01 -24.13
CA ALA A 85 11.78 8.24 -24.91
C ALA A 85 11.82 8.05 -26.45
N THR A 86 11.01 7.11 -26.95
CA THR A 86 10.70 6.94 -28.37
C THR A 86 9.30 7.46 -28.69
N ILE A 87 8.95 7.70 -29.96
CA ILE A 87 7.57 8.02 -30.38
C ILE A 87 6.59 6.91 -29.94
N ALA A 88 7.06 5.65 -29.94
CA ALA A 88 6.36 4.51 -29.36
C ALA A 88 6.01 4.67 -27.87
N TRP A 89 6.55 5.66 -27.14
CA TRP A 89 6.13 5.95 -25.77
C TRP A 89 4.65 6.37 -25.69
N LEU A 90 4.12 6.97 -26.77
CA LEU A 90 2.70 7.31 -26.94
C LEU A 90 1.87 6.13 -27.47
N GLU A 91 2.48 5.22 -28.24
CA GLU A 91 1.78 4.15 -28.97
C GLU A 91 1.82 2.77 -28.27
N ALA A 92 2.74 2.57 -27.33
CA ALA A 92 3.00 1.32 -26.62
C ALA A 92 1.96 0.96 -25.54
N ASP A 93 0.75 1.50 -25.63
CA ASP A 93 -0.25 1.36 -24.58
C ASP A 93 -0.75 -0.10 -24.41
N SER A 94 -0.44 -0.98 -25.37
CA SER A 94 -0.89 -2.38 -25.37
C SER A 94 -0.07 -3.32 -24.48
N VAL A 95 1.25 -3.13 -24.36
CA VAL A 95 2.13 -4.07 -23.62
C VAL A 95 2.42 -3.58 -22.21
N CYS A 96 2.94 -2.36 -22.08
CA CYS A 96 3.31 -1.74 -20.80
C CYS A 96 2.37 -0.60 -20.40
N GLY A 97 1.23 -0.50 -21.08
CA GLY A 97 0.28 0.59 -20.90
C GLY A 97 -0.87 0.24 -19.98
N SER A 98 -1.87 1.10 -20.01
CA SER A 98 -2.96 1.07 -19.01
C SER A 98 -3.86 -0.16 -19.08
N HIS A 99 -3.77 -0.96 -20.15
CA HIS A 99 -4.47 -2.25 -20.30
C HIS A 99 -3.75 -3.42 -19.61
N SER A 100 -2.54 -3.22 -19.09
CA SER A 100 -1.81 -4.29 -18.40
C SER A 100 -2.46 -4.63 -17.07
N VAL A 101 -2.77 -5.92 -16.88
CA VAL A 101 -3.31 -6.47 -15.63
C VAL A 101 -2.26 -6.44 -14.51
N ALA A 102 -0.96 -6.31 -14.83
CA ALA A 102 0.10 -6.20 -13.83
C ALA A 102 -0.07 -4.94 -12.94
N ILE A 103 -0.55 -3.84 -13.52
CA ILE A 103 -0.73 -2.56 -12.83
C ILE A 103 -1.70 -2.68 -11.64
N PRO A 104 -2.96 -3.13 -11.82
CA PRO A 104 -3.88 -3.29 -10.69
C PRO A 104 -3.43 -4.38 -9.72
N LEU A 105 -2.73 -5.42 -10.17
CA LEU A 105 -2.21 -6.45 -9.28
C LEU A 105 -1.15 -5.88 -8.33
N VAL A 106 -0.16 -5.15 -8.85
CA VAL A 106 0.87 -4.51 -8.03
C VAL A 106 0.26 -3.49 -7.06
N LEU A 107 -0.78 -2.76 -7.48
CA LEU A 107 -1.51 -1.83 -6.61
C LEU A 107 -2.25 -2.54 -5.48
N VAL A 108 -2.96 -3.64 -5.78
CA VAL A 108 -3.87 -4.29 -4.82
C VAL A 108 -3.14 -5.18 -3.82
N LEU A 109 -2.00 -5.77 -4.20
CA LEU A 109 -1.28 -6.75 -3.38
C LEU A 109 -0.94 -6.25 -1.97
N PRO A 110 -0.38 -5.04 -1.76
CA PRO A 110 -0.13 -4.52 -0.41
C PRO A 110 -1.39 -4.45 0.46
N TYR A 111 -2.52 -4.06 -0.13
CA TYR A 111 -3.81 -3.99 0.58
C TYR A 111 -4.33 -5.38 0.93
N LEU A 112 -4.16 -6.38 0.05
CA LEU A 112 -4.55 -7.76 0.34
C LEU A 112 -3.69 -8.40 1.43
N PHE A 113 -2.38 -8.16 1.42
CA PHE A 113 -1.51 -8.62 2.51
C PHE A 113 -1.95 -8.02 3.84
N ARG A 114 -2.27 -6.73 3.86
CA ARG A 114 -2.81 -6.06 5.05
C ARG A 114 -4.14 -6.60 5.52
N LEU A 115 -5.06 -6.81 4.59
CA LEU A 115 -6.35 -7.43 4.86
C LEU A 115 -6.14 -8.80 5.54
N ASN A 116 -5.29 -9.65 4.98
CA ASN A 116 -5.01 -10.98 5.52
C ASN A 116 -4.33 -10.93 6.89
N GLN A 117 -3.42 -9.99 7.12
CA GLN A 117 -2.83 -9.77 8.45
C GLN A 117 -3.87 -9.37 9.48
N CYS A 118 -4.78 -8.44 9.14
CA CYS A 118 -5.84 -8.01 10.04
C CYS A 118 -6.83 -9.15 10.36
N LEU A 119 -7.23 -9.93 9.35
CA LEU A 119 -8.09 -11.11 9.54
C LEU A 119 -7.40 -12.18 10.38
N ARG A 120 -6.10 -12.39 10.19
CA ARG A 120 -5.31 -13.30 11.01
C ARG A 120 -5.24 -12.83 12.46
N GLN A 121 -4.94 -11.56 12.68
CA GLN A 121 -4.91 -10.99 14.02
C GLN A 121 -6.28 -11.10 14.71
N TYR A 122 -7.38 -10.84 13.98
CA TYR A 122 -8.72 -11.05 14.51
C TYR A 122 -8.97 -12.50 14.95
N LYS A 123 -8.52 -13.47 14.15
CA LYS A 123 -8.62 -14.89 14.49
C LYS A 123 -7.84 -15.23 15.77
N ASP A 124 -6.67 -14.64 15.94
CA ASP A 124 -5.78 -14.93 17.07
C ASP A 124 -6.21 -14.19 18.36
N THR A 125 -6.70 -12.95 18.28
CA THR A 125 -7.02 -12.10 19.46
C THR A 125 -8.52 -11.91 19.72
N GLY A 126 -9.38 -12.09 18.72
CA GLY A 126 -10.82 -11.81 18.80
C GLY A 126 -11.18 -10.32 18.85
N GLU A 127 -10.23 -9.41 18.68
CA GLU A 127 -10.46 -7.98 18.87
C GLU A 127 -11.16 -7.34 17.66
N LYS A 128 -12.35 -6.77 17.87
CA LYS A 128 -13.17 -6.19 16.79
C LYS A 128 -12.51 -5.02 16.05
N THR A 129 -11.58 -4.29 16.67
CA THR A 129 -10.88 -3.17 16.02
C THR A 129 -10.06 -3.65 14.83
N THR A 130 -9.47 -4.85 14.91
CA THR A 130 -8.68 -5.45 13.82
C THR A 130 -9.56 -5.77 12.62
N LEU A 131 -10.82 -6.19 12.85
CA LEU A 131 -11.80 -6.39 11.79
C LEU A 131 -12.22 -5.07 11.12
N LEU A 132 -12.36 -3.99 11.89
CA LEU A 132 -12.60 -2.66 11.32
C LEU A 132 -11.38 -2.20 10.48
N ASN A 133 -10.16 -2.51 10.92
CA ASN A 133 -8.96 -2.23 10.12
C ASN A 133 -8.93 -3.06 8.83
N ALA A 134 -9.34 -4.34 8.90
CA ALA A 134 -9.50 -5.19 7.72
C ALA A 134 -10.51 -4.56 6.74
N LEU A 135 -11.65 -4.07 7.25
CA LEU A 135 -12.64 -3.38 6.45
C LEU A 135 -12.04 -2.16 5.75
N LYS A 136 -11.21 -1.35 6.44
CA LYS A 136 -10.49 -0.22 5.82
C LYS A 136 -9.74 -0.66 4.56
N TYR A 137 -8.87 -1.65 4.67
CA TYR A 137 -8.08 -2.12 3.52
C TYR A 137 -8.94 -2.78 2.43
N SER A 138 -10.07 -3.42 2.79
CA SER A 138 -11.01 -3.98 1.81
C SER A 138 -11.65 -2.91 0.93
N THR A 139 -11.88 -1.69 1.44
CA THR A 139 -12.51 -0.61 0.64
C THR A 139 -11.64 -0.14 -0.53
N ALA A 140 -10.32 -0.35 -0.48
CA ALA A 140 -9.42 -0.04 -1.57
C ALA A 140 -9.59 -0.99 -2.77
N VAL A 141 -9.98 -2.25 -2.53
CA VAL A 141 -10.02 -3.30 -3.56
C VAL A 141 -11.02 -2.98 -4.69
N PRO A 142 -12.30 -2.62 -4.41
CA PRO A 142 -13.24 -2.22 -5.46
C PRO A 142 -12.77 -0.98 -6.23
N MET A 143 -12.17 0.00 -5.54
CA MET A 143 -11.67 1.21 -6.17
C MET A 143 -10.56 0.90 -7.18
N ILE A 144 -9.59 0.05 -6.80
CA ILE A 144 -8.49 -0.37 -7.69
C ILE A 144 -9.03 -1.19 -8.85
N PHE A 145 -9.92 -2.15 -8.59
CA PHE A 145 -10.51 -2.98 -9.63
C PHE A 145 -11.28 -2.14 -10.67
N LEU A 146 -12.13 -1.21 -10.22
CA LEU A 146 -12.90 -0.34 -11.11
C LEU A 146 -11.99 0.63 -11.89
N SER A 147 -10.86 1.05 -11.30
CA SER A 147 -9.85 1.85 -12.00
C SER A 147 -9.22 1.09 -13.17
N ALA A 148 -8.98 -0.21 -13.02
CA ALA A 148 -8.50 -1.05 -14.11
C ALA A 148 -9.59 -1.38 -15.13
N LEU A 149 -10.81 -1.65 -14.65
CA LEU A 149 -11.97 -1.98 -15.48
C LEU A 149 -12.25 -0.90 -16.53
N LYS A 150 -11.96 0.37 -16.23
CA LYS A 150 -12.01 1.51 -17.16
C LYS A 150 -11.42 1.18 -18.54
N TYR A 151 -10.31 0.45 -18.58
CA TYR A 151 -9.56 0.15 -19.81
C TYR A 151 -10.05 -1.11 -20.52
N HIS A 152 -10.94 -1.90 -19.91
CA HIS A 152 -11.46 -3.16 -20.48
C HIS A 152 -12.94 -3.08 -20.87
N VAL A 153 -13.61 -1.96 -20.58
CA VAL A 153 -15.01 -1.74 -20.98
C VAL A 153 -15.05 -1.13 -22.38
N PHE A 154 -15.58 -1.89 -23.35
CA PHE A 154 -15.71 -1.44 -24.74
C PHE A 154 -16.80 -0.36 -24.94
N PHE A 155 -17.89 -0.44 -24.17
CA PHE A 155 -19.04 0.46 -24.32
C PHE A 155 -18.91 1.69 -23.41
N LEU A 156 -18.64 2.85 -24.01
CA LEU A 156 -18.46 4.12 -23.29
C LEU A 156 -19.69 4.53 -22.45
N GLU A 157 -20.89 4.23 -22.92
CA GLU A 157 -22.14 4.50 -22.19
C GLU A 157 -22.23 3.69 -20.90
N ARG A 158 -21.83 2.41 -20.93
CA ARG A 158 -21.84 1.54 -19.75
C ARG A 158 -20.82 2.02 -18.72
N TRP A 159 -19.65 2.44 -19.17
CA TRP A 159 -18.66 3.08 -18.30
C TRP A 159 -19.23 4.35 -17.64
N THR A 160 -19.79 5.25 -18.44
CA THR A 160 -20.28 6.56 -17.98
C THR A 160 -21.45 6.46 -17.01
N ASN A 161 -22.43 5.62 -17.31
CA ASN A 161 -23.70 5.57 -16.57
C ASN A 161 -23.67 4.61 -15.37
N PHE A 162 -22.84 3.57 -15.40
CA PHE A 162 -22.84 2.53 -14.36
C PHE A 162 -21.51 2.43 -13.61
N TYR A 163 -20.40 2.18 -14.33
CA TYR A 163 -19.11 1.91 -13.67
C TYR A 163 -18.45 3.16 -13.10
N ARG A 164 -18.57 4.32 -13.74
CA ARG A 164 -17.96 5.58 -13.28
C ARG A 164 -18.59 6.06 -11.96
N PRO A 165 -19.92 6.08 -11.77
CA PRO A 165 -20.52 6.37 -10.47
C PRO A 165 -20.05 5.39 -9.38
N LEU A 166 -19.97 4.09 -9.68
CA LEU A 166 -19.51 3.08 -8.72
C LEU A 166 -18.04 3.27 -8.36
N TRP A 167 -17.20 3.64 -9.33
CA TRP A 167 -15.79 3.97 -9.13
C TRP A 167 -15.63 5.20 -8.22
N LEU A 168 -16.40 6.27 -8.48
CA LEU A 168 -16.42 7.47 -7.65
C LEU A 168 -16.88 7.15 -6.22
N LEU A 169 -17.97 6.39 -6.07
CA LEU A 169 -18.46 5.98 -4.76
C LEU A 169 -17.41 5.16 -3.99
N SER A 170 -16.77 4.20 -4.65
CA SER A 170 -15.69 3.40 -4.07
C SER A 170 -14.50 4.26 -3.65
N GLY A 171 -14.14 5.26 -4.47
CA GLY A 171 -13.08 6.22 -4.16
C GLY A 171 -13.42 7.13 -2.96
N VAL A 172 -14.67 7.60 -2.86
CA VAL A 172 -15.15 8.40 -1.72
C VAL A 172 -15.15 7.56 -0.45
N VAL A 173 -15.69 6.34 -0.48
CA VAL A 173 -15.72 5.42 0.68
C VAL A 173 -14.30 5.09 1.14
N ASN A 174 -13.41 4.68 0.23
CA ASN A 174 -12.04 4.36 0.56
C ASN A 174 -11.28 5.55 1.17
N SER A 175 -11.37 6.72 0.54
CA SER A 175 -10.65 7.92 0.99
C SER A 175 -11.19 8.44 2.31
N SER A 176 -12.51 8.52 2.47
CA SER A 176 -13.14 8.98 3.70
C SER A 176 -12.90 8.04 4.87
N TYR A 177 -12.99 6.72 4.67
CA TYR A 177 -12.74 5.77 5.74
C TYR A 177 -11.25 5.72 6.13
N SER A 178 -10.34 5.76 5.15
CA SER A 178 -8.91 5.84 5.43
C SER A 178 -8.57 7.11 6.20
N PHE A 179 -9.09 8.27 5.77
CA PHE A 179 -8.91 9.53 6.49
C PHE A 179 -9.46 9.48 7.92
N TYR A 180 -10.68 8.97 8.11
CA TYR A 180 -11.26 8.77 9.44
C TYR A 180 -10.36 7.91 10.32
N TRP A 181 -9.83 6.82 9.76
CA TRP A 181 -8.96 5.90 10.48
C TRP A 181 -7.66 6.58 10.89
N ASP A 182 -6.98 7.25 9.96
CA ASP A 182 -5.70 7.89 10.22
C ASP A 182 -5.84 8.96 11.32
N VAL A 183 -6.89 9.79 11.25
CA VAL A 183 -7.14 10.85 12.24
C VAL A 183 -7.52 10.29 13.62
N ASN A 184 -8.46 9.34 13.69
CA ASN A 184 -9.02 8.90 14.97
C ASN A 184 -8.31 7.72 15.61
N ARG A 185 -7.69 6.84 14.81
CA ARG A 185 -7.05 5.61 15.30
C ARG A 185 -5.54 5.75 15.31
N ASP A 186 -4.95 6.13 14.19
CA ASP A 186 -3.48 6.13 14.06
C ASP A 186 -2.86 7.37 14.71
N TRP A 187 -3.51 8.53 14.62
CA TRP A 187 -3.01 9.78 15.22
C TRP A 187 -3.67 10.14 16.56
N ASP A 188 -4.74 9.42 16.95
CA ASP A 188 -5.57 9.69 18.13
C ASP A 188 -5.93 11.18 18.30
N LEU A 189 -6.17 11.89 17.19
CA LEU A 189 -6.64 13.28 17.20
C LEU A 189 -8.10 13.41 17.63
N SER A 190 -8.68 12.34 18.18
CA SER A 190 -9.91 12.37 18.96
C SER A 190 -9.85 13.37 20.12
N GLY A 191 -8.64 13.79 20.52
CA GLY A 191 -8.38 14.92 21.40
C GLY A 191 -9.01 16.25 20.95
N PHE A 192 -9.12 16.52 19.64
CA PHE A 192 -9.83 17.71 19.15
C PHE A 192 -11.34 17.64 19.44
N THR A 193 -11.89 16.42 19.52
CA THR A 193 -13.27 16.18 19.97
C THR A 193 -13.42 16.35 21.48
N ARG A 194 -12.35 16.14 22.27
CA ARG A 194 -12.32 16.47 23.71
C ARG A 194 -12.29 17.97 23.98
N ILE A 195 -11.68 18.77 23.11
CA ILE A 195 -11.67 20.25 23.24
C ILE A 195 -13.10 20.81 23.15
N PHE A 196 -14.00 20.18 22.37
CA PHE A 196 -15.43 20.52 22.33
C PHE A 196 -16.31 19.75 23.33
N LYS A 197 -15.77 18.74 24.02
CA LYS A 197 -16.40 18.12 25.18
C LYS A 197 -15.78 18.70 26.45
N PHE A 198 -16.30 19.86 26.88
CA PHE A 198 -16.20 20.31 28.26
C PHE A 198 -16.91 19.30 29.19
N ASN A 199 -16.25 18.18 29.48
CA ASN A 199 -16.61 17.34 30.60
C ASN A 199 -15.36 17.12 31.44
N LYS A 200 -15.42 17.64 32.66
CA LYS A 200 -14.35 17.84 33.63
C LYS A 200 -13.29 16.72 33.59
N PRO A 201 -12.00 17.02 33.30
CA PRO A 201 -10.95 16.04 33.52
C PRO A 201 -10.81 15.85 35.03
N HIS A 202 -11.11 14.64 35.52
CA HIS A 202 -10.87 14.32 36.91
C HIS A 202 -9.36 14.33 37.16
N LEU A 203 -8.93 15.23 38.05
CA LEU A 203 -7.51 15.48 38.39
C LEU A 203 -6.76 14.19 38.80
N PHE A 204 -7.50 13.22 39.34
CA PHE A 204 -6.97 11.97 39.88
C PHE A 204 -6.55 10.96 38.77
N SER A 205 -7.07 11.07 37.54
CA SER A 205 -6.64 10.20 36.43
C SER A 205 -5.19 10.47 36.03
N HIS A 206 -4.78 11.73 36.13
CA HIS A 206 -3.48 12.22 35.66
C HIS A 206 -2.36 11.93 36.67
N MET A 207 -2.70 11.70 37.95
CA MET A 207 -1.73 11.26 38.97
C MET A 207 -1.56 9.74 38.98
N LEU A 208 -2.61 8.95 38.70
CA LEU A 208 -2.51 7.49 38.71
C LEU A 208 -1.95 6.90 37.40
N HIS A 209 -2.13 7.59 36.27
CA HIS A 209 -1.59 7.16 34.98
C HIS A 209 -0.32 7.94 34.66
N GLY A 210 0.79 7.53 35.29
CA GLY A 210 2.12 7.94 34.88
C GLY A 210 2.32 7.67 33.39
N ARG A 211 2.68 8.72 32.64
CA ARG A 211 3.12 8.73 31.23
C ARG A 211 2.54 7.57 30.39
N ARG A 212 1.27 7.66 29.99
CA ARG A 212 0.79 6.81 28.87
C ARG A 212 1.34 7.35 27.55
N TRP A 213 2.59 7.02 27.26
CA TRP A 213 2.99 6.63 25.91
C TRP A 213 2.68 5.13 25.76
N VAL A 214 1.40 4.76 25.86
CA VAL A 214 0.99 3.40 25.47
C VAL A 214 0.67 3.52 23.99
N SER A 215 1.69 3.27 23.17
CA SER A 215 1.48 2.86 21.79
C SER A 215 0.65 1.58 21.84
N PHE A 216 -0.65 1.68 21.61
CA PHE A 216 -1.50 0.54 21.33
C PHE A 216 -1.19 0.08 19.91
N VAL A 217 -0.13 -0.72 19.79
CA VAL A 217 -0.08 -1.80 18.81
C VAL A 217 -0.02 -3.10 19.61
N MET A 218 -1.20 -3.54 20.04
CA MET A 218 -1.51 -4.89 20.46
C MET A 218 -2.80 -5.28 19.77
#